data_AF-A0A9P1JS92-F1
#
_entry.id   AF-A0A9P1JS92-F1
#
_cell.length_a   1.000
_cell.length_b   1.000
_cell.length_c   1.000
_cell.angle_alpha   90.00
_cell.angle_beta   90.00
_cell.angle_gamma   90.00
#
_symmetry.space_group_name_H-M   'P 1'
#
loop_
_entity.id
_entity.type
_entity.pdbx_description
1 polymer ?
#
loop_
_entity_poly.entity_id
_entity_poly.type
_entity_poly.pdbx_seq_one_letter_code
_entity_poly.pdbx_strand_id
1 'polypeptide(L)'
;MDTTLSLPGLPPPRLPAAAERVQNGGPSGAQASFRTAVRTDLVDPKSAESKVDPAIRAKIRQSANEFESVFVSQMLGHMFDGIEVDQNFGGGHAEEMFRSMLTNEYGKQVSRSGGFGIADQVYRELLRAQEGNHG
;
A
#
# COMPACT_ATOMS: atom_id res chain seq x y z
N MET A 1 34.55 -48.57 9.34
CA MET A 1 34.98 -48.01 8.04
C MET A 1 34.37 -46.63 7.97
N ASP A 2 35.10 -45.68 8.53
CA ASP A 2 34.66 -44.31 8.78
C ASP A 2 34.89 -43.46 7.53
N THR A 3 33.80 -43.06 6.88
CA THR A 3 33.82 -42.12 5.75
C THR A 3 33.31 -40.76 6.21
N THR A 4 34.13 -40.06 6.99
CA THR A 4 33.90 -38.65 7.34
C THR A 4 34.27 -37.76 6.14
N LEU A 5 33.26 -37.27 5.42
CA LEU A 5 33.41 -36.19 4.44
C LEU A 5 33.89 -34.92 5.16
N SER A 6 35.18 -34.62 5.04
CA SER A 6 35.80 -33.39 5.52
C SER A 6 35.68 -32.30 4.45
N LEU A 7 34.73 -31.38 4.59
CA LEU A 7 34.66 -30.14 3.79
C LEU A 7 35.80 -29.18 4.20
N PRO A 8 36.55 -28.58 3.25
CA PRO A 8 37.54 -27.55 3.58
C PRO A 8 36.86 -26.24 4.02
N GLY A 9 37.30 -25.69 5.15
CA GLY A 9 36.80 -24.45 5.73
C GLY A 9 37.11 -23.22 4.87
N LEU A 10 36.11 -22.34 4.70
CA LEU A 10 36.21 -21.07 4.00
C LEU A 10 37.07 -20.07 4.83
N PRO A 11 38.02 -19.33 4.22
CA PRO A 11 38.81 -18.34 4.96
C PRO A 11 37.95 -17.17 5.44
N PRO A 12 38.20 -16.61 6.64
CA PRO A 12 37.43 -15.49 7.17
C PRO A 12 37.64 -14.20 6.34
N PRO A 13 36.59 -13.36 6.18
CA PRO A 13 36.69 -12.08 5.49
C PRO A 13 37.59 -11.11 6.27
N ARG A 14 38.61 -10.54 5.60
CA ARG A 14 39.49 -9.52 6.18
C ARG A 14 38.76 -8.18 6.20
N LEU A 15 38.41 -7.69 7.39
CA LEU A 15 37.95 -6.31 7.58
C LEU A 15 39.11 -5.35 7.28
N PRO A 16 38.91 -4.24 6.53
CA PRO A 16 39.92 -3.19 6.44
C PRO A 16 40.02 -2.47 7.78
N ALA A 17 41.22 -2.49 8.37
CA ALA A 17 41.55 -1.72 9.55
C ALA A 17 41.46 -0.22 9.24
N ALA A 18 40.63 0.48 9.99
CA ALA A 18 40.68 1.92 10.10
C ALA A 18 41.94 2.33 10.88
N ALA A 19 42.88 3.03 10.26
CA ALA A 19 43.74 4.02 10.91
C ALA A 19 44.58 4.79 9.88
N GLU A 20 44.68 6.10 10.10
CA GLU A 20 45.75 7.00 9.65
C GLU A 20 45.88 7.36 8.16
N ARG A 21 45.25 8.48 7.78
CA ARG A 21 45.98 9.54 7.06
C ARG A 21 45.35 10.92 7.26
N VAL A 22 45.53 11.49 8.45
CA VAL A 22 45.35 12.93 8.70
C VAL A 22 46.74 13.57 8.73
N GLN A 23 47.21 14.09 7.59
CA GLN A 23 48.05 15.30 7.53
C GLN A 23 48.41 15.65 6.08
N ASN A 24 47.82 16.74 5.57
CA ASN A 24 48.50 17.92 5.03
C ASN A 24 47.59 18.67 4.05
N GLY A 25 47.39 19.96 4.34
CA GLY A 25 46.49 20.84 3.61
C GLY A 25 47.13 21.66 2.50
N GLY A 26 46.30 22.49 1.89
CA GLY A 26 46.65 23.51 0.89
C GLY A 26 45.65 23.55 -0.28
N PRO A 27 45.35 24.73 -0.86
CA PRO A 27 43.96 25.20 -0.88
C PRO A 27 43.36 25.41 -2.29
N SER A 28 42.06 25.78 -2.27
CA SER A 28 41.40 26.62 -3.26
C SER A 28 41.04 25.98 -4.61
N GLY A 29 39.77 25.61 -4.72
CA GLY A 29 39.09 25.38 -5.99
C GLY A 29 37.60 25.44 -5.74
N ALA A 30 37.00 26.60 -6.01
CA ALA A 30 35.57 26.83 -5.96
C ALA A 30 34.84 25.75 -6.77
N GLN A 31 34.08 24.89 -6.09
CA GLN A 31 33.03 24.11 -6.71
C GLN A 31 31.76 24.35 -5.91
N ALA A 32 31.01 25.34 -6.39
CA ALA A 32 29.61 25.51 -6.05
C ALA A 32 28.87 24.25 -6.50
N SER A 33 28.78 23.27 -5.63
CA SER A 33 27.85 22.16 -5.80
C SER A 33 26.45 22.74 -5.68
N PHE A 34 25.82 22.95 -6.84
CA PHE A 34 24.38 23.07 -6.96
C PHE A 34 23.78 21.85 -6.25
N ARG A 35 23.38 22.04 -4.99
CA ARG A 35 22.50 21.09 -4.33
C ARG A 35 21.18 21.23 -5.06
N THR A 36 20.97 20.41 -6.09
CA THR A 36 19.65 20.05 -6.56
C THR A 36 18.96 19.39 -5.38
N ALA A 37 18.43 20.21 -4.48
CA ALA A 37 17.33 19.83 -3.65
C ALA A 37 16.23 19.47 -4.64
N VAL A 38 16.04 18.17 -4.86
CA VAL A 38 14.75 17.67 -5.32
C VAL A 38 13.77 18.22 -4.31
N ARG A 39 13.11 19.33 -4.64
CA ARG A 39 11.88 19.71 -4.00
C ARG A 39 10.94 18.59 -4.39
N THR A 40 10.87 17.56 -3.55
CA THR A 40 9.60 16.92 -3.28
C THR A 40 8.83 17.99 -2.54
N ASP A 41 8.17 18.90 -3.26
CA ASP A 41 7.00 19.59 -2.76
C ASP A 41 5.98 18.50 -2.40
N LEU A 42 6.23 17.92 -1.23
CA LEU A 42 5.31 17.11 -0.48
C LEU A 42 4.14 18.05 -0.23
N VAL A 43 3.14 17.97 -1.10
CA VAL A 43 1.80 18.44 -0.78
C VAL A 43 1.46 17.75 0.54
N ASP A 44 1.55 18.49 1.64
CA ASP A 44 1.12 18.00 2.95
C ASP A 44 -0.34 17.56 2.79
N PRO A 45 -0.66 16.26 2.90
CA PRO A 45 -2.01 15.77 2.65
C PRO A 45 -3.03 16.43 3.61
N LYS A 46 -2.55 16.85 4.78
CA LYS A 46 -3.32 17.60 5.78
C LYS A 46 -3.66 19.04 5.35
N SER A 47 -2.79 19.69 4.56
CA SER A 47 -3.02 21.04 4.04
C SER A 47 -3.99 21.04 2.86
N ALA A 48 -3.97 19.97 2.05
CA ALA A 48 -4.97 19.69 1.02
C ALA A 48 -6.37 19.49 1.63
N GLU A 49 -6.47 18.62 2.64
CA GLU A 49 -7.72 18.39 3.40
C GLU A 49 -8.28 19.63 4.08
N SER A 50 -7.45 20.62 4.42
CA SER A 50 -7.89 21.83 5.11
C SER A 50 -8.63 22.82 4.21
N LYS A 51 -8.45 22.74 2.88
CA LYS A 51 -9.03 23.70 1.92
C LYS A 51 -10.39 23.26 1.38
N VAL A 52 -10.71 21.98 1.51
CA VAL A 52 -11.96 21.39 1.02
C VAL A 52 -13.03 21.44 2.11
N ASP A 53 -14.26 21.81 1.72
CA ASP A 53 -15.41 21.88 2.62
C ASP A 53 -15.59 20.54 3.38
N PRO A 54 -15.78 20.56 4.71
CA PRO A 54 -15.95 19.35 5.51
C PRO A 54 -17.06 18.42 5.00
N ALA A 55 -18.14 18.94 4.44
CA ALA A 55 -19.22 18.14 3.84
C ALA A 55 -18.76 17.43 2.56
N ILE A 56 -17.95 18.10 1.72
CA ILE A 56 -17.36 17.49 0.54
C ILE A 56 -16.36 16.41 0.94
N ARG A 57 -15.52 16.66 1.96
CA ARG A 57 -14.58 15.64 2.47
C ARG A 57 -15.30 14.39 2.99
N ALA A 58 -16.41 14.57 3.71
CA ALA A 58 -17.22 13.46 4.19
C ALA A 58 -17.79 12.63 3.02
N LYS A 59 -18.25 13.29 1.96
CA LYS A 59 -18.74 12.63 0.74
C LYS A 59 -17.64 11.87 0.00
N ILE A 60 -16.45 12.47 -0.14
CA ILE A 60 -15.29 11.81 -0.75
C ILE A 60 -14.89 10.57 0.07
N ARG A 61 -14.88 10.68 1.41
CA ARG A 61 -14.59 9.55 2.30
C ARG A 61 -15.62 8.44 2.15
N GLN A 62 -16.90 8.79 2.09
CA GLN A 62 -17.96 7.81 1.87
C GLN A 62 -17.78 7.09 0.54
N SER A 63 -17.57 7.81 -0.57
CA SER A 63 -17.37 7.23 -1.89
C SER A 63 -16.13 6.32 -1.94
N ALA A 64 -15.05 6.69 -1.25
CA ALA A 64 -13.86 5.86 -1.17
C ALA A 64 -14.10 4.54 -0.39
N ASN A 65 -14.86 4.59 0.70
CA ASN A 65 -15.26 3.38 1.44
C ASN A 65 -16.22 2.49 0.63
N GLU A 66 -17.16 3.09 -0.12
CA GLU A 66 -18.07 2.35 -1.00
C GLU A 66 -17.29 1.64 -2.13
N PHE A 67 -16.30 2.31 -2.71
CA PHE A 67 -15.40 1.70 -3.69
C PHE A 67 -14.68 0.48 -3.12
N GLU A 68 -14.07 0.62 -1.95
CA GLU A 68 -13.37 -0.50 -1.31
C GLU A 68 -14.33 -1.65 -0.97
N SER A 69 -15.55 -1.34 -0.53
CA SER A 69 -16.57 -2.36 -0.25
C SER A 69 -16.89 -3.19 -1.50
N VAL A 70 -17.09 -2.55 -2.65
CA VAL A 70 -17.36 -3.22 -3.93
C VAL A 70 -16.17 -4.06 -4.37
N PHE A 71 -14.96 -3.54 -4.22
CA PHE A 71 -13.73 -4.27 -4.50
C PHE A 71 -13.61 -5.53 -3.63
N VAL A 72 -13.84 -5.41 -2.32
CA VAL A 72 -13.81 -6.55 -1.40
C VAL A 72 -14.87 -7.58 -1.79
N SER A 73 -16.10 -7.14 -2.13
CA SER A 73 -17.16 -8.04 -2.59
C SER A 73 -16.75 -8.83 -3.84
N GLN A 74 -16.08 -8.21 -4.80
CA GLN A 74 -15.59 -8.87 -6.02
C GLN A 74 -14.48 -9.88 -5.71
N MET A 75 -13.56 -9.53 -4.82
CA MET A 75 -12.52 -10.46 -4.38
C MET A 75 -13.08 -11.66 -3.61
N LEU A 76 -14.03 -11.41 -2.71
CA LEU A 76 -14.74 -12.47 -1.99
C LEU A 76 -15.55 -13.33 -2.95
N GLY A 77 -16.18 -12.74 -3.97
CA GLY A 77 -16.87 -13.46 -5.04
C GLY A 77 -15.97 -14.52 -5.69
N HIS A 78 -14.77 -14.15 -6.11
CA HIS A 78 -13.79 -15.10 -6.67
C HIS A 78 -13.34 -16.17 -5.67
N MET A 79 -13.30 -15.88 -4.36
CA MET A 79 -13.04 -16.90 -3.34
C MET A 79 -14.20 -17.89 -3.21
N PHE A 80 -15.45 -17.42 -3.35
CA PHE A 80 -16.65 -18.26 -3.29
C PHE A 80 -16.85 -19.10 -4.56
N ASP A 81 -16.46 -18.59 -5.73
CA ASP A 81 -16.47 -19.37 -6.98
C ASP A 81 -15.56 -20.61 -6.89
N GLY A 82 -14.50 -20.54 -6.09
CA GLY A 82 -13.59 -21.67 -5.84
C GLY A 82 -14.14 -22.70 -4.84
N ILE A 83 -15.30 -22.46 -4.22
CA ILE A 83 -15.95 -23.41 -3.31
C ILE A 83 -16.99 -24.20 -4.12
N GLU A 84 -16.66 -25.44 -4.45
CA GLU A 84 -17.61 -26.36 -5.09
C GLU A 84 -18.83 -26.56 -4.19
N VAL A 85 -20.00 -26.19 -4.71
CA VAL A 85 -21.29 -26.50 -4.09
C VAL A 85 -21.63 -27.97 -4.34
N ASP A 86 -22.06 -28.67 -3.30
CA ASP A 86 -22.49 -30.06 -3.38
C ASP A 86 -23.63 -30.18 -4.41
N GLN A 87 -23.43 -30.96 -5.46
CA GLN A 87 -24.37 -31.08 -6.59
C GLN A 87 -25.76 -31.63 -6.19
N ASN A 88 -25.89 -32.25 -5.01
CA ASN A 88 -27.12 -32.88 -4.55
C ASN A 88 -27.89 -32.03 -3.53
N PHE A 89 -27.20 -31.18 -2.75
CA PHE A 89 -27.79 -30.40 -1.66
C PHE A 89 -27.47 -28.90 -1.69
N GLY A 90 -26.64 -28.44 -2.62
CA GLY A 90 -26.25 -27.04 -2.79
C GLY A 90 -26.32 -26.61 -4.26
N GLY A 91 -26.40 -25.30 -4.49
CA GLY A 91 -26.49 -24.73 -5.83
C GLY A 91 -27.94 -24.60 -6.30
N GLY A 92 -28.53 -23.45 -5.98
CA GLY A 92 -29.80 -23.00 -6.55
C GLY A 92 -29.85 -21.48 -6.60
N HIS A 93 -30.70 -20.92 -7.45
CA HIS A 93 -30.77 -19.46 -7.67
C HIS A 93 -31.07 -18.66 -6.38
N ALA A 94 -31.82 -19.27 -5.46
CA ALA A 94 -32.06 -18.69 -4.14
C ALA A 94 -30.77 -18.65 -3.28
N GLU A 95 -30.00 -19.74 -3.25
CA GLU A 95 -28.73 -19.80 -2.52
C GLU A 95 -27.72 -18.79 -3.10
N GLU A 96 -27.65 -18.69 -4.42
CA GLU A 96 -26.78 -17.73 -5.12
C GLU A 96 -27.11 -16.28 -4.74
N MET A 97 -28.40 -15.92 -4.72
CA MET A 97 -28.84 -14.60 -4.24
C MET A 97 -28.48 -14.36 -2.77
N PHE A 98 -28.73 -15.34 -1.89
CA PHE A 98 -28.38 -15.22 -0.47
C PHE A 98 -26.88 -15.06 -0.27
N ARG A 99 -26.08 -15.85 -0.99
CA ARG A 99 -24.60 -15.76 -0.98
C ARG A 99 -24.13 -14.40 -1.46
N SER A 100 -24.67 -13.89 -2.56
CA SER A 100 -24.34 -12.55 -3.06
C SER A 100 -24.66 -11.44 -2.05
N MET A 101 -25.82 -11.51 -1.38
CA MET A 101 -26.17 -10.55 -0.32
C MET A 101 -25.22 -10.66 0.88
N LEU A 102 -24.91 -11.87 1.34
CA LEU A 102 -23.97 -12.10 2.43
C LEU A 102 -22.56 -11.59 2.11
N THR A 103 -22.06 -11.89 0.91
CA THR A 103 -20.76 -11.42 0.42
C THR A 103 -20.69 -9.89 0.41
N ASN A 104 -21.76 -9.23 -0.02
CA ASN A 104 -21.84 -7.76 -0.01
C ASN A 104 -21.81 -7.17 1.41
N GLU A 105 -22.51 -7.77 2.37
CA GLU A 105 -22.45 -7.31 3.76
C GLU A 105 -21.08 -7.56 4.40
N TYR A 106 -20.44 -8.70 4.09
CA TYR A 106 -19.05 -8.94 4.48
C TYR A 106 -18.11 -7.89 3.90
N GLY A 107 -18.24 -7.54 2.62
CA GLY A 107 -17.45 -6.50 1.98
C GLY A 107 -17.58 -5.14 2.68
N LYS A 108 -18.82 -4.74 3.00
CA LYS A 108 -19.09 -3.51 3.78
C LYS A 108 -18.50 -3.56 5.18
N GLN A 109 -18.64 -4.69 5.88
CA GLN A 109 -18.14 -4.85 7.24
C GLN A 109 -16.61 -4.82 7.28
N VAL A 110 -15.95 -5.47 6.33
CA VAL A 110 -14.49 -5.46 6.18
C VAL A 110 -14.00 -4.03 5.91
N SER A 111 -14.60 -3.31 4.96
CA SER A 111 -14.22 -1.93 4.67
C SER A 111 -14.41 -1.00 5.89
N ARG A 112 -15.54 -1.13 6.61
CA ARG A 112 -15.78 -0.35 7.84
C ARG A 112 -14.81 -0.65 8.97
N SER A 113 -14.30 -1.88 9.05
CA SER A 113 -13.40 -2.32 10.14
C SER A 113 -11.93 -2.00 9.87
N GLY A 114 -11.61 -1.32 8.76
CA GLY A 114 -10.25 -0.93 8.41
C GLY A 114 -9.79 -1.42 7.04
N GLY A 115 -10.56 -2.30 6.39
CA GLY A 115 -10.40 -2.67 4.99
C GLY A 115 -8.99 -3.14 4.61
N PHE A 116 -8.66 -2.95 3.34
CA PHE A 116 -7.31 -3.19 2.81
C PHE A 116 -6.49 -1.89 2.74
N GLY A 117 -7.07 -0.76 3.18
CA GLY A 117 -6.46 0.57 3.08
C GLY A 117 -6.56 1.20 1.68
N ILE A 118 -7.34 0.59 0.78
CA ILE A 118 -7.53 1.11 -0.58
C ILE A 118 -8.39 2.37 -0.54
N ALA A 119 -9.38 2.41 0.37
CA ALA A 119 -10.20 3.60 0.59
C ALA A 119 -9.35 4.85 0.89
N ASP A 120 -8.24 4.71 1.64
CA ASP A 120 -7.36 5.85 1.93
C ASP A 120 -6.60 6.36 0.70
N GLN A 121 -6.21 5.46 -0.19
CA GLN A 121 -5.54 5.84 -1.44
C GLN A 121 -6.51 6.54 -2.40
N VAL A 122 -7.70 5.96 -2.57
CA VAL A 122 -8.77 6.54 -3.39
C VAL A 122 -9.21 7.89 -2.85
N TYR A 123 -9.34 8.01 -1.53
CA TYR A 123 -9.66 9.28 -0.87
C TYR A 123 -8.66 10.38 -1.23
N ARG A 124 -7.35 10.10 -1.16
CA ARG A 124 -6.31 11.08 -1.51
C ARG A 124 -6.36 11.49 -2.98
N GLU A 125 -6.60 10.54 -3.88
CA GLU A 125 -6.67 10.85 -5.32
C GLU A 125 -7.92 11.66 -5.65
N LEU A 126 -9.07 11.31 -5.07
CA LEU A 126 -10.30 12.08 -5.23
C LEU A 126 -10.17 13.48 -4.66
N LEU A 127 -9.49 13.65 -3.52
CA LEU A 127 -9.21 14.96 -2.96
C LEU A 127 -8.33 15.80 -3.91
N ARG A 128 -7.26 15.23 -4.45
CA ARG A 128 -6.38 15.89 -5.43
C ARG A 128 -7.13 16.28 -6.70
N ALA A 129 -8.03 15.42 -7.19
CA ALA A 129 -8.85 15.71 -8.37
C ALA A 129 -9.82 16.88 -8.13
N GLN A 130 -10.35 17.03 -6.92
CA GLN A 130 -11.22 18.15 -6.57
C GLN A 130 -10.44 19.46 -6.44
N GLU A 131 -9.21 19.43 -5.94
CA GLU A 131 -8.36 20.63 -5.88
C GLU A 131 -7.99 21.17 -7.26
N GLY A 132 -7.69 20.29 -8.21
CA GLY A 132 -7.35 20.69 -9.58
C GLY A 132 -8.51 21.26 -10.40
N ASN A 133 -9.76 21.01 -9.99
CA ASN A 133 -10.96 21.51 -10.66
C ASN A 133 -11.51 22.81 -10.01
N HIS A 134 -10.98 23.20 -8.86
CA HIS A 134 -11.40 24.38 -8.08
C HIS A 134 -10.31 25.47 -7.94
N GLY A 135 -9.24 25.42 -8.76
CA GLY A 135 -8.22 26.46 -8.90
C GLY A 135 -8.16 27.01 -10.32
#